data_AF-A0A3C1PYJ2-F1
#
_entry.id   AF-A0A3C1PYJ2-F1
#
_cell.length_a   1.000
_cell.length_b   1.000
_cell.length_c   1.000
_cell.angle_alpha   90.00
_cell.angle_beta   90.00
_cell.angle_gamma   90.00
#
_symmetry.space_group_name_H-M   'P 1'
#
loop_
_entity.id
_entity.type
_entity.pdbx_description
1 polymer ?
#
loop_
_entity_poly.entity_id
_entity_poly.type
_entity_poly.pdbx_seq_one_letter_code
_entity_poly.pdbx_strand_id
1 'polypeptide(L)'
;MSNYNLSHLNQLEAEAIFILRETAAQFENPGLLFSAGKDSIVMAHLARKAFYPARIPFPLVHVDTGHNFPETIAFRDAYAEKIGARLFVGSVQDSIDKGTAVEETGANASRNKLQTVTLLETIEDQQYDAVLGGGRRDEEKARAKERFFSHRNDFGEWDPKNQRPELWNLFNGRKQSGEHFRVFPLSNFTEMDVWMYMHREGIELPSL
;
A
#
# COMPACT_ATOMS: atom_id res chain seq x y z
N MET A 1 -20.00 29.50 18.79
CA MET A 1 -19.02 28.84 17.91
C MET A 1 -19.22 27.34 18.08
N SER A 2 -19.60 26.61 17.03
CA SER A 2 -19.70 25.15 17.12
C SER A 2 -18.29 24.60 17.32
N ASN A 3 -18.05 23.88 18.42
CA ASN A 3 -16.77 23.18 18.61
C ASN A 3 -16.56 22.21 17.44
N TYR A 4 -15.50 22.42 16.67
CA TYR A 4 -15.09 21.50 15.61
C TYR A 4 -14.46 20.26 16.27
N ASN A 5 -15.31 19.28 16.61
CA ASN A 5 -14.89 17.98 17.10
C ASN A 5 -14.95 16.97 15.96
N LEU A 6 -13.79 16.52 15.48
CA LEU A 6 -13.71 15.42 14.54
C LEU A 6 -14.09 14.11 15.24
N SER A 7 -14.94 13.30 14.59
CA SER A 7 -15.13 11.91 14.99
C SER A 7 -13.82 11.12 14.80
N HIS A 8 -13.69 9.99 15.50
CA HIS A 8 -12.54 9.09 15.39
C HIS A 8 -12.21 8.75 13.93
N LEU A 9 -13.19 8.29 13.14
CA LEU A 9 -12.99 7.96 11.73
C LEU A 9 -12.60 9.18 10.87
N ASN A 10 -13.06 10.39 11.22
CA ASN A 10 -12.62 11.60 10.49
C ASN A 10 -11.17 11.98 10.83
N GLN A 11 -10.70 11.70 12.06
CA GLN A 11 -9.30 11.89 12.42
C GLN A 11 -8.41 10.91 11.65
N LEU A 12 -8.79 9.62 11.63
CA LEU A 12 -8.10 8.58 10.86
C LEU A 12 -8.07 8.89 9.35
N GLU A 13 -9.20 9.32 8.78
CA GLU A 13 -9.27 9.77 7.38
C GLU A 13 -8.30 10.93 7.10
N ALA A 14 -8.30 11.95 7.97
CA ALA A 14 -7.43 13.11 7.80
C ALA A 14 -5.95 12.75 7.92
N GLU A 15 -5.58 11.87 8.86
CA GLU A 15 -4.21 11.38 9.02
C GLU A 15 -3.74 10.60 7.78
N ALA A 16 -4.55 9.66 7.30
CA ALA A 16 -4.21 8.88 6.11
C ALA A 16 -4.09 9.76 4.86
N ILE A 17 -5.02 10.70 4.65
CA ILE A 17 -4.96 11.67 3.54
C ILE A 17 -3.70 12.54 3.64
N PHE A 18 -3.33 12.96 4.85
CA PHE A 18 -2.12 13.74 5.07
C PHE A 18 -0.87 12.94 4.67
N ILE A 19 -0.74 11.69 5.12
CA ILE A 19 0.38 10.80 4.77
C ILE A 19 0.44 10.55 3.25
N LEU A 20 -0.70 10.35 2.60
CA LEU A 20 -0.79 10.17 1.15
C LEU A 20 -0.27 11.40 0.40
N ARG A 21 -0.63 12.61 0.84
CA ARG A 21 -0.16 13.87 0.25
C ARG A 21 1.32 14.12 0.51
N GLU A 22 1.80 13.86 1.72
CA GLU A 22 3.22 13.95 2.07
C GLU A 22 4.05 13.00 1.20
N THR A 23 3.54 11.79 0.94
CA THR A 23 4.19 10.84 0.03
C THR A 23 4.30 11.43 -1.38
N ALA A 24 3.20 11.95 -1.94
CA ALA A 24 3.21 12.56 -3.26
C ALA A 24 4.08 13.83 -3.35
N ALA A 25 4.29 14.53 -2.24
CA ALA A 25 5.09 15.76 -2.20
C ALA A 25 6.60 15.50 -2.05
N GLN A 26 6.98 14.40 -1.39
CA GLN A 26 8.38 14.11 -1.04
C GLN A 26 9.07 13.09 -1.95
N PHE A 27 8.31 12.30 -2.72
CA PHE A 27 8.83 11.22 -3.56
C PHE A 27 8.54 11.47 -5.04
N GLU A 28 9.48 11.06 -5.90
CA GLU A 28 9.43 11.32 -7.33
C GLU A 28 8.52 10.33 -8.08
N ASN A 29 8.53 9.07 -7.65
CA ASN A 29 7.81 7.98 -8.29
C ASN A 29 7.22 7.01 -7.26
N PRO A 30 6.19 7.43 -6.50
CA PRO A 30 5.51 6.53 -5.59
C PRO A 30 4.64 5.51 -6.33
N GLY A 31 4.36 4.37 -5.70
CA GLY A 31 3.36 3.37 -6.13
C GLY A 31 2.50 2.88 -4.97
N LEU A 32 1.21 2.61 -5.18
CA LEU A 32 0.28 2.17 -4.12
C LEU A 32 -0.09 0.69 -4.29
N LEU A 33 0.27 -0.15 -3.34
CA LEU A 33 -0.03 -1.59 -3.38
C LEU A 33 -1.52 -1.85 -3.27
N PHE A 34 -2.07 -2.50 -4.30
CA PHE A 34 -3.49 -2.74 -4.47
C PHE A 34 -3.77 -4.21 -4.76
N SER A 35 -4.14 -4.96 -3.72
CA SER A 35 -4.50 -6.38 -3.81
C SER A 35 -5.99 -6.62 -4.04
N ALA A 36 -6.79 -5.55 -4.14
CA ALA A 36 -8.25 -5.59 -4.07
C ALA A 36 -8.81 -6.29 -2.80
N GLY A 37 -7.99 -6.39 -1.74
CA GLY A 37 -8.45 -6.70 -0.40
C GLY A 37 -8.97 -5.45 0.33
N LYS A 38 -9.73 -5.64 1.41
CA LYS A 38 -10.41 -4.57 2.18
C LYS A 38 -9.50 -3.35 2.47
N ASP A 39 -8.31 -3.58 3.01
CA ASP A 39 -7.41 -2.50 3.44
C ASP A 39 -6.87 -1.74 2.23
N SER A 40 -6.52 -2.45 1.16
CA SER A 40 -6.03 -1.83 -0.07
C SER A 40 -7.10 -1.02 -0.80
N ILE A 41 -8.37 -1.45 -0.74
CA ILE A 41 -9.51 -0.70 -1.30
C ILE A 41 -9.75 0.57 -0.48
N VAL A 42 -9.73 0.49 0.86
CA VAL A 42 -9.82 1.67 1.73
C VAL A 42 -8.68 2.64 1.45
N MET A 43 -7.44 2.15 1.33
CA MET A 43 -6.29 2.98 1.02
C MET A 43 -6.42 3.65 -0.36
N ALA A 44 -6.85 2.92 -1.39
CA ALA A 44 -7.09 3.49 -2.72
C ALA A 44 -8.25 4.50 -2.73
N HIS A 45 -9.30 4.26 -1.94
CA HIS A 45 -10.40 5.21 -1.74
C HIS A 45 -9.91 6.51 -1.08
N LEU A 46 -9.09 6.39 -0.04
CA LEU A 46 -8.47 7.54 0.64
C LEU A 46 -7.53 8.30 -0.30
N ALA A 47 -6.75 7.60 -1.13
CA ALA A 47 -5.93 8.22 -2.17
C ALA A 47 -6.78 9.03 -3.15
N ARG A 48 -7.91 8.48 -3.63
CA ARG A 48 -8.85 9.22 -4.47
C ARG A 48 -9.39 10.48 -3.78
N LYS A 49 -9.74 10.41 -2.50
CA LYS A 49 -10.14 11.60 -1.70
C LYS A 49 -9.01 12.61 -1.55
N ALA A 50 -7.78 12.15 -1.32
CA ALA A 50 -6.62 13.00 -1.09
C ALA A 50 -6.30 13.92 -2.28
N PHE A 51 -6.52 13.43 -3.51
CA PHE A 51 -6.14 14.15 -4.74
C PHE A 51 -7.33 14.68 -5.55
N TYR A 52 -8.58 14.43 -5.11
CA TYR A 52 -9.76 15.00 -5.75
C TYR A 52 -9.65 16.54 -5.88
N PRO A 53 -10.03 17.15 -7.02
CA PRO A 53 -10.68 16.55 -8.21
C PRO A 53 -9.71 15.97 -9.25
N ALA A 54 -8.40 16.02 -9.00
CA ALA A 54 -7.40 15.42 -9.90
C ALA A 54 -7.35 13.89 -9.74
N ARG A 55 -6.68 13.23 -10.69
CA ARG A 55 -6.37 11.80 -10.60
C ARG A 55 -5.28 11.56 -9.56
N ILE A 56 -5.22 10.33 -9.04
CA ILE A 56 -4.13 9.89 -8.18
C ILE A 56 -2.81 10.02 -8.96
N PRO A 57 -1.77 10.68 -8.42
CA PRO A 57 -0.55 10.98 -9.17
C PRO A 57 0.32 9.74 -9.41
N PHE A 58 0.15 8.69 -8.60
CA PHE A 58 0.88 7.43 -8.68
C PHE A 58 0.00 6.25 -9.12
N PRO A 59 0.58 5.20 -9.72
CA PRO A 59 -0.17 4.01 -10.10
C PRO A 59 -0.58 3.17 -8.87
N LEU A 60 -1.67 2.44 -9.03
CA LEU A 60 -1.95 1.23 -8.26
C LEU A 60 -1.01 0.13 -8.75
N VAL A 61 -0.47 -0.66 -7.83
CA VAL A 61 0.50 -1.72 -8.11
C VAL A 61 -0.01 -3.02 -7.52
N HIS A 62 -0.19 -4.03 -8.36
CA HIS A 62 -0.62 -5.35 -7.94
C HIS A 62 0.49 -6.37 -8.19
N VAL A 63 0.74 -7.25 -7.22
CA VAL A 63 1.60 -8.41 -7.40
C VAL A 63 0.69 -9.62 -7.60
N ASP A 64 0.56 -10.07 -8.84
CA ASP A 64 -0.31 -11.17 -9.23
C ASP A 64 0.40 -12.50 -8.99
N THR A 65 -0.18 -13.34 -8.13
CA THR A 65 0.38 -14.67 -7.86
C THR A 65 0.03 -15.67 -8.96
N GLY A 66 -0.96 -15.37 -9.81
CA GLY A 66 -1.62 -16.32 -10.70
C GLY A 66 -2.66 -17.21 -10.00
N HIS A 67 -2.77 -17.12 -8.67
CA HIS A 67 -3.70 -17.91 -7.84
C HIS A 67 -4.78 -17.03 -7.18
N ASN A 68 -4.98 -15.80 -7.64
CA ASN A 68 -6.03 -14.94 -7.13
C ASN A 68 -7.41 -15.37 -7.64
N PHE A 69 -8.45 -15.15 -6.83
CA PHE A 69 -9.83 -15.41 -7.24
C PHE A 69 -10.19 -14.55 -8.46
N PRO A 70 -10.83 -15.12 -9.51
CA PRO A 70 -11.25 -14.36 -10.69
C PRO A 70 -12.11 -13.13 -10.35
N GLU A 71 -12.96 -13.24 -9.32
CA GLU A 71 -13.81 -12.17 -8.82
C GLU A 71 -12.98 -11.00 -8.26
N THR A 72 -11.88 -11.31 -7.57
CA THR A 72 -10.94 -10.29 -7.06
C THR A 72 -10.25 -9.56 -8.21
N ILE A 73 -9.83 -10.28 -9.25
CA ILE A 73 -9.17 -9.69 -10.42
C ILE A 73 -10.15 -8.82 -11.22
N ALA A 74 -11.36 -9.31 -11.47
CA ALA A 74 -12.40 -8.55 -12.13
C ALA A 74 -12.76 -7.26 -11.35
N PHE A 75 -12.89 -7.37 -10.03
CA PHE A 75 -13.12 -6.20 -9.17
C PHE A 75 -11.95 -5.20 -9.21
N ARG A 76 -10.70 -5.69 -9.15
CA ARG A 76 -9.49 -4.86 -9.21
C ARG A 76 -9.48 -3.97 -10.44
N ASP A 77 -9.70 -4.58 -11.62
CA ASP A 77 -9.64 -3.88 -12.90
C ASP A 77 -10.78 -2.87 -13.03
N ALA A 78 -12.00 -3.29 -12.70
CA ALA A 78 -13.17 -2.41 -12.70
C ALA A 78 -13.04 -1.25 -11.71
N TYR A 79 -12.49 -1.48 -10.51
CA TYR A 79 -12.29 -0.44 -9.51
C TYR A 79 -11.22 0.57 -9.94
N ALA A 80 -10.09 0.11 -10.50
CA ALA A 80 -9.05 0.99 -11.03
C ALA A 80 -9.59 1.89 -12.15
N GLU A 81 -10.39 1.34 -13.06
CA GLU A 81 -11.06 2.09 -14.12
C GLU A 81 -12.07 3.10 -13.55
N LYS A 82 -12.94 2.66 -12.62
CA LYS A 82 -13.96 3.48 -11.96
C LYS A 82 -13.38 4.73 -11.30
N ILE A 83 -12.19 4.63 -10.71
CA ILE A 83 -11.52 5.77 -10.08
C ILE A 83 -10.53 6.51 -11.00
N GLY A 84 -10.38 6.06 -12.26
CA GLY A 84 -9.46 6.64 -13.24
C GLY A 84 -7.99 6.52 -12.86
N ALA A 85 -7.61 5.49 -12.11
CA ALA A 85 -6.24 5.25 -11.68
C ALA A 85 -5.46 4.42 -12.72
N ARG A 86 -4.14 4.66 -12.80
CA ARG A 86 -3.24 3.76 -13.53
C ARG A 86 -3.05 2.48 -12.72
N LEU A 87 -3.00 1.32 -13.37
CA LEU A 87 -2.74 0.03 -12.74
C LEU A 87 -1.51 -0.61 -13.38
N PHE A 88 -0.56 -1.04 -12.55
CA PHE A 88 0.58 -1.85 -12.94
C PHE A 88 0.46 -3.23 -12.28
N VAL A 89 0.78 -4.29 -13.01
CA VAL A 89 0.72 -5.67 -12.52
C VAL A 89 2.10 -6.32 -12.69
N GLY A 90 2.72 -6.70 -11.57
CA GLY A 90 3.90 -7.57 -11.55
C GLY A 90 3.46 -9.02 -11.36
N SER A 91 3.88 -9.92 -12.25
CA SER A 91 3.48 -11.32 -12.25
C SER A 91 4.52 -12.19 -11.54
N VAL A 92 4.10 -12.99 -10.55
CA VAL A 92 4.95 -14.00 -9.92
C VAL A 92 5.38 -15.06 -10.94
N GLN A 93 4.54 -15.36 -11.93
CA GLN A 93 4.91 -16.28 -13.00
C GLN A 93 6.12 -15.77 -13.77
N ASP A 94 6.21 -14.46 -14.01
CA ASP A 94 7.34 -13.88 -14.74
C ASP A 94 8.65 -14.02 -13.94
N SER A 95 8.61 -13.83 -12.62
CA SER A 95 9.78 -14.08 -11.75
C SER A 95 10.20 -15.56 -11.74
N ILE A 96 9.24 -16.49 -11.83
CA ILE A 96 9.52 -17.93 -11.96
C ILE A 96 10.19 -18.21 -13.30
N ASP A 97 9.63 -17.67 -14.38
CA ASP A 97 10.13 -17.89 -15.74
C ASP A 97 11.54 -17.28 -15.94
N LYS A 98 11.83 -16.16 -15.26
CA LYS A 98 13.17 -15.54 -15.18
C LYS A 98 14.17 -16.33 -14.32
N GLY A 99 13.68 -17.25 -13.48
CA GLY A 99 14.49 -18.04 -12.54
C GLY A 99 14.91 -17.30 -11.27
N THR A 100 14.30 -16.14 -10.98
CA THR A 100 14.57 -15.35 -9.76
C THR A 100 13.69 -15.79 -8.59
N ALA A 101 12.55 -16.44 -8.87
CA ALA A 101 11.71 -17.12 -7.89
C ALA A 101 11.63 -18.62 -8.21
N VAL A 102 11.56 -19.46 -7.18
CA VAL A 102 11.41 -20.91 -7.32
C VAL A 102 10.09 -21.33 -6.72
N GLU A 103 9.25 -22.00 -7.51
CA GLU A 103 7.96 -22.48 -7.05
C GLU A 103 8.11 -23.55 -5.96
N GLU A 104 7.37 -23.38 -4.86
CA GLU A 104 7.35 -24.38 -3.79
C GLU A 104 6.68 -25.67 -4.30
N THR A 105 7.22 -26.83 -3.93
CA THR A 105 6.64 -28.14 -4.29
C THR A 105 5.88 -28.74 -3.11
N GLY A 106 4.72 -29.37 -3.37
CA GLY A 106 3.96 -30.13 -2.39
C GLY A 106 2.50 -29.70 -2.25
N ALA A 107 1.75 -30.39 -1.39
CA ALA A 107 0.30 -30.18 -1.24
C ALA A 107 -0.08 -28.78 -0.70
N ASN A 108 0.84 -28.12 0.01
CA ASN A 108 0.64 -26.79 0.58
C ASN A 108 1.50 -25.72 -0.12
N ALA A 109 1.93 -25.98 -1.36
CA ALA A 109 2.71 -25.04 -2.14
C ALA A 109 1.97 -23.69 -2.25
N SER A 110 2.63 -22.60 -1.86
CA SER A 110 2.05 -21.26 -1.91
C SER A 110 3.01 -20.29 -2.58
N ARG A 111 2.48 -19.48 -3.49
CA ARG A 111 3.21 -18.36 -4.10
C ARG A 111 3.28 -17.13 -3.20
N ASN A 112 2.71 -17.18 -1.98
CA ASN A 112 2.65 -16.02 -1.09
C ASN A 112 4.03 -15.49 -0.71
N LYS A 113 5.02 -16.37 -0.50
CA LYS A 113 6.41 -15.96 -0.20
C LYS A 113 7.12 -15.39 -1.43
N LEU A 114 6.75 -15.86 -2.62
CA LEU A 114 7.36 -15.43 -3.89
C LEU A 114 6.99 -13.99 -4.23
N GLN A 115 5.86 -13.49 -3.72
CA GLN A 115 5.43 -12.10 -3.91
C GLN A 115 6.50 -11.09 -3.47
N THR A 116 7.32 -11.40 -2.46
CA THR A 116 8.40 -10.50 -2.03
C THR A 116 9.43 -10.29 -3.13
N VAL A 117 9.80 -11.37 -3.84
CA VAL A 117 10.76 -11.29 -4.96
C VAL A 117 10.18 -10.44 -6.07
N THR A 118 8.98 -10.77 -6.53
CA THR A 118 8.29 -10.03 -7.59
C THR A 118 8.02 -8.57 -7.21
N LEU A 119 7.74 -8.28 -5.95
CA LEU A 119 7.59 -6.91 -5.45
C LEU A 119 8.91 -6.13 -5.56
N LEU A 120 10.02 -6.72 -5.13
CA LEU A 120 11.33 -6.06 -5.22
C LEU A 120 11.74 -5.82 -6.67
N GLU A 121 11.55 -6.81 -7.56
CA GLU A 121 11.75 -6.65 -8.99
C GLU A 121 10.86 -5.54 -9.57
N THR A 122 9.59 -5.51 -9.21
CA THR A 122 8.65 -4.47 -9.66
C THR A 122 9.09 -3.08 -9.22
N ILE A 123 9.62 -2.95 -7.99
CA ILE A 123 10.14 -1.69 -7.47
C ILE A 123 11.36 -1.23 -8.25
N GLU A 124 12.27 -2.15 -8.54
CA GLU A 124 13.46 -1.88 -9.33
C GLU A 124 13.08 -1.53 -10.78
N ASP A 125 12.31 -2.38 -11.46
CA ASP A 125 11.91 -2.19 -12.87
C ASP A 125 11.15 -0.88 -13.09
N GLN A 126 10.26 -0.51 -12.17
CA GLN A 126 9.47 0.72 -12.25
C GLN A 126 10.15 1.90 -11.58
N GLN A 127 11.32 1.72 -10.95
CA GLN A 127 12.05 2.75 -10.20
C GLN A 127 11.16 3.42 -9.13
N TYR A 128 10.38 2.61 -8.40
CA TYR A 128 9.54 3.13 -7.32
C TYR A 128 10.38 3.56 -6.14
N ASP A 129 10.21 4.81 -5.73
CA ASP A 129 11.05 5.45 -4.72
C ASP A 129 10.31 5.58 -3.37
N ALA A 130 8.99 5.33 -3.39
CA ALA A 130 8.17 4.97 -2.25
C ALA A 130 7.06 3.99 -2.66
N VAL A 131 6.73 3.05 -1.77
CA VAL A 131 5.64 2.09 -1.97
C VAL A 131 4.67 2.14 -0.81
N LEU A 132 3.42 2.51 -1.08
CA LEU A 132 2.37 2.59 -0.08
C LEU A 132 1.75 1.21 0.15
N GLY A 133 1.66 0.78 1.41
CA GLY A 133 1.07 -0.49 1.81
C GLY A 133 -0.06 -0.32 2.83
N GLY A 134 -1.04 -1.21 2.78
CA GLY A 134 -2.19 -1.22 3.70
C GLY A 134 -1.93 -1.88 5.05
N GLY A 135 -0.67 -2.04 5.46
CA GLY A 135 -0.33 -2.69 6.72
C GLY A 135 -0.74 -1.87 7.94
N ARG A 136 -1.24 -2.55 8.99
CA ARG A 136 -1.72 -1.90 10.21
C ARG A 136 -1.01 -2.43 11.45
N ARG A 137 -0.89 -1.59 12.49
CA ARG A 137 -0.15 -1.93 13.71
C ARG A 137 -0.84 -3.00 14.57
N ASP A 138 -2.16 -3.16 14.43
CA ASP A 138 -2.95 -4.14 15.19
C ASP A 138 -2.93 -5.55 14.58
N GLU A 139 -2.49 -5.72 13.33
CA GLU A 139 -2.51 -7.00 12.62
C GLU A 139 -1.55 -8.03 13.22
N GLU A 140 -0.32 -7.62 13.52
CA GLU A 140 0.72 -8.50 14.02
C GLU A 140 1.60 -7.80 15.07
N LYS A 141 2.02 -8.54 16.10
CA LYS A 141 2.86 -8.00 17.19
C LYS A 141 4.16 -7.37 16.68
N ALA A 142 4.72 -7.88 15.58
CA ALA A 142 5.93 -7.34 14.97
C ALA A 142 5.74 -5.91 14.42
N ARG A 143 4.51 -5.57 14.00
CA ARG A 143 4.15 -4.26 13.42
C ARG A 143 3.83 -3.20 14.46
N ALA A 144 3.72 -3.54 15.74
CA ALA A 144 3.38 -2.59 16.80
C ALA A 144 4.37 -1.42 16.93
N LYS A 145 5.62 -1.60 16.46
CA LYS A 145 6.67 -0.57 16.44
C LYS A 145 6.94 -0.03 15.03
N GLU A 146 6.09 -0.38 14.07
CA GLU A 146 6.24 0.05 12.68
C GLU A 146 5.93 1.54 12.54
N ARG A 147 6.74 2.21 11.74
CA ARG A 147 6.68 3.64 11.46
C ARG A 147 5.80 3.88 10.25
N PHE A 148 5.25 5.08 10.11
CA PHE A 148 4.53 5.46 8.90
C PHE A 148 5.45 5.44 7.68
N PHE A 149 6.66 5.97 7.81
CA PHE A 149 7.71 6.00 6.80
C PHE A 149 8.83 5.05 7.21
N SER A 150 8.81 3.86 6.61
CA SER A 150 9.81 2.83 6.84
C SER A 150 10.87 2.87 5.74
N HIS A 151 12.06 3.37 6.08
CA HIS A 151 13.20 3.47 5.16
C HIS A 151 13.76 2.09 4.82
N ARG A 152 14.11 1.89 3.55
CA ARG A 152 14.74 0.69 3.00
C ARG A 152 16.01 1.08 2.24
N ASN A 153 17.06 0.26 2.38
CA ASN A 153 18.30 0.44 1.62
C ASN A 153 18.10 0.01 0.15
N ASP A 154 19.15 0.14 -0.66
CA ASP A 154 19.15 -0.19 -2.09
C ASP A 154 18.78 -1.66 -2.39
N PHE A 155 18.99 -2.56 -1.42
CA PHE A 155 18.62 -3.98 -1.51
C PHE A 155 17.21 -4.28 -0.96
N GLY A 156 16.47 -3.25 -0.52
CA GLY A 156 15.13 -3.39 0.07
C GLY A 156 15.10 -3.83 1.54
N GLU A 157 16.25 -3.90 2.20
CA GLU A 157 16.36 -4.32 3.59
C GLU A 157 16.04 -3.18 4.57
N TRP A 158 15.70 -3.56 5.80
CA TRP A 158 15.38 -2.62 6.87
C TRP A 158 16.52 -2.54 7.88
N ASP A 159 16.99 -1.33 8.17
CA ASP A 159 17.98 -1.05 9.22
C ASP A 159 17.35 -0.18 10.32
N PRO A 160 17.34 -0.61 11.61
CA PRO A 160 16.86 0.20 12.72
C PRO A 160 17.53 1.57 12.85
N LYS A 161 18.82 1.69 12.50
CA LYS A 161 19.60 2.93 12.65
C LYS A 161 19.22 3.98 11.61
N ASN A 162 18.74 3.56 10.44
CA ASN A 162 18.31 4.46 9.37
C ASN A 162 16.87 4.92 9.53
N GLN A 163 16.12 4.36 10.51
CA GLN A 163 14.76 4.79 10.80
C GLN A 163 14.74 6.14 11.50
N ARG A 164 13.79 6.97 11.11
CA ARG A 164 13.72 8.36 11.55
C ARG A 164 12.65 8.53 12.63
N PRO A 165 12.90 9.34 13.66
CA PRO A 165 11.83 9.77 14.55
C PRO A 165 10.72 10.47 13.78
N GLU A 166 9.47 10.09 14.05
CA GLU A 166 8.27 10.72 13.50
C GLU A 166 7.66 11.54 14.62
N LEU A 167 7.92 12.85 14.62
CA LEU A 167 7.44 13.76 15.65
C LEU A 167 6.25 14.56 15.09
N TRP A 168 5.12 14.56 15.81
CA TRP A 168 3.85 15.10 15.31
C TRP A 168 3.48 14.49 13.95
N ASN A 169 3.15 15.32 12.97
CA ASN A 169 2.87 14.95 11.59
C ASN A 169 4.01 15.45 10.67
N LEU A 170 5.25 15.38 11.15
CA LEU A 170 6.43 15.77 10.37
C LEU A 170 7.19 14.50 9.95
N PHE A 171 7.19 14.23 8.65
CA PHE A 171 7.84 13.06 8.06
C PHE A 171 9.06 13.49 7.26
N ASN A 172 10.17 12.78 7.43
CA ASN A 172 11.39 13.02 6.67
C ASN A 172 11.57 11.89 5.64
N GLY A 173 11.22 12.17 4.38
CA GLY A 173 11.34 11.27 3.23
C GLY A 173 12.65 11.40 2.44
N ARG A 174 13.60 12.24 2.86
CA ARG A 174 14.90 12.41 2.15
C ARG A 174 15.59 11.06 1.96
N LYS A 175 16.19 10.76 0.82
CA LYS A 175 16.85 9.47 0.59
C LYS A 175 17.98 9.61 -0.41
N GLN A 176 18.86 8.62 -0.46
CA GLN A 176 19.86 8.51 -1.51
C GLN A 176 19.24 7.85 -2.75
N SER A 177 19.99 7.86 -3.86
CA SER A 177 19.61 7.11 -5.06
C SER A 177 19.66 5.61 -4.75
N GLY A 178 18.69 4.84 -5.26
CA GLY A 178 18.54 3.40 -4.97
C GLY A 178 17.68 3.10 -3.73
N GLU A 179 17.78 3.93 -2.70
CA GLU A 179 16.97 3.79 -1.49
C GLU A 179 15.49 4.08 -1.78
N HIS A 180 14.60 3.50 -0.98
CA HIS A 180 13.17 3.71 -1.11
C HIS A 180 12.46 3.61 0.24
N PHE A 181 11.19 4.01 0.28
CA PHE A 181 10.36 3.90 1.48
C PHE A 181 9.23 2.89 1.31
N ARG A 182 8.85 2.25 2.41
CA ARG A 182 7.50 1.68 2.59
C ARG A 182 6.69 2.68 3.41
N VAL A 183 5.54 3.08 2.91
CA VAL A 183 4.66 4.05 3.59
C VAL A 183 3.34 3.39 3.97
N PHE A 184 2.87 3.59 5.19
CA PHE A 184 1.69 2.88 5.72
C PHE A 184 0.59 3.85 6.20
N PRO A 185 -0.21 4.44 5.29
CA PRO A 185 -1.25 5.41 5.65
C PRO A 185 -2.31 4.88 6.63
N LEU A 186 -2.52 3.56 6.67
CA LEU A 186 -3.51 2.92 7.51
C LEU A 186 -2.96 2.46 8.87
N SER A 187 -1.72 2.77 9.23
CA SER A 187 -1.04 2.20 10.41
C SER A 187 -1.86 2.26 11.71
N ASN A 188 -2.64 3.33 11.90
CA ASN A 188 -3.47 3.55 13.09
C ASN A 188 -4.92 3.08 12.96
N PHE A 189 -5.34 2.60 11.79
CA PHE A 189 -6.65 1.97 11.65
C PHE A 189 -6.62 0.60 12.34
N THR A 190 -7.66 0.29 13.09
CA THR A 190 -7.92 -1.08 13.55
C THR A 190 -8.79 -1.85 12.56
N GLU A 191 -8.93 -3.15 12.78
CA GLU A 191 -9.79 -4.00 11.93
C GLU A 191 -11.22 -3.46 11.92
N MET A 192 -11.74 -3.06 13.08
CA MET A 192 -13.07 -2.48 13.21
C MET A 192 -13.18 -1.14 12.50
N ASP A 193 -12.16 -0.29 12.58
CA ASP A 193 -12.17 1.01 11.90
C ASP A 193 -12.26 0.86 10.38
N VAL A 194 -11.55 -0.10 9.79
CA VAL A 194 -11.63 -0.42 8.36
C VAL A 194 -13.07 -0.78 7.97
N TRP A 195 -13.70 -1.71 8.68
CA TRP A 195 -15.09 -2.10 8.40
C TRP A 195 -16.09 -0.96 8.59
N MET A 196 -15.98 -0.22 9.69
CA MET A 196 -16.86 0.93 9.96
C MET A 196 -16.69 2.03 8.90
N TYR A 197 -15.45 2.30 8.49
CA TYR A 197 -15.14 3.26 7.44
C TYR A 197 -15.73 2.82 6.09
N MET A 198 -15.54 1.55 5.71
CA MET A 198 -16.13 0.99 4.49
C MET A 198 -17.65 1.10 4.49
N HIS A 199 -18.30 0.77 5.60
CA HIS A 199 -19.74 0.89 5.73
C HIS A 199 -20.21 2.34 5.60
N ARG A 200 -19.54 3.28 6.27
CA ARG A 200 -19.85 4.72 6.23
C ARG A 200 -19.71 5.30 4.82
N GLU A 201 -18.67 4.91 4.10
CA GLU A 201 -18.33 5.43 2.77
C GLU A 201 -19.00 4.64 1.63
N GLY A 202 -19.72 3.57 1.92
CA GLY A 202 -20.32 2.70 0.91
C GLY A 202 -19.28 2.04 -0.01
N ILE A 203 -18.14 1.60 0.55
CA ILE A 203 -17.06 0.98 -0.21
C ILE A 203 -17.41 -0.49 -0.49
N GLU A 204 -17.43 -0.84 -1.77
CA GLU A 204 -17.72 -2.18 -2.27
C GLU A 204 -16.52 -3.14 -2.05
N LEU A 205 -16.82 -4.43 -1.98
CA LEU A 205 -15.84 -5.52 -1.94
C LEU A 205 -16.05 -6.47 -3.13
N PRO A 206 -15.01 -7.26 -3.49
CA PRO A 206 -15.19 -8.37 -4.42
C PRO A 206 -16.23 -9.36 -3.88
N SER A 207 -17.01 -9.97 -4.77
CA SER A 207 -17.94 -11.05 -4.41
C SER A 207 -17.17 -12.34 -4.20
N LEU A 208 -16.79 -12.62 -2.95
CA LEU A 208 -16.09 -13.85 -2.52
C LEU A 208 -17.00 -14.73 -1.67
#